data_AF-I7J8G5-F1
#
_entry.id   AF-I7J8G5-F1
#
_cell.length_a   1.000
_cell.length_b   1.000
_cell.length_c   1.000
_cell.angle_alpha   90.00
_cell.angle_beta   90.00
_cell.angle_gamma   90.00
#
_symmetry.space_group_name_H-M   'P 1'
#
loop_
_entity.id
_entity.type
_entity.pdbx_description
1 polymer ?
#
loop_
_entity_poly.entity_id
_entity_poly.type
_entity_poly.pdbx_seq_one_letter_code
_entity_poly.pdbx_strand_id
1 'polypeptide(L)'
;MLNRVVGFLRIDKESISNLLFTVKFASTVTLVSTTIYSSYVFYKNDFNITRSAKYFTRLHYKIRYGEFKYKKTPDSFFMLSLSEKLCHNISIYFIQLDLDKENGVTYSDLTKLWNQFELDNDHLNKFIADKQSGTPTEKLLHGCTLQTFGEAFESLILKIRGTDRKKADDLEISICEKLEEINKLTTTPENIQFTLSNPYISATVSDICDKLLTVKKSKMVEEAEVKQNILELQTEMLALEKQISQHKSVKKPLTHAEQERIRIAQEQVDELKSEIKKLYRGLNSWF
;
A
#
# COMPACT_ATOMS: atom_id res chain seq x y z
N MET A 1 6.48 -45.34 56.77
CA MET A 1 6.46 -45.40 55.29
C MET A 1 6.70 -44.01 54.72
N LEU A 2 7.93 -43.50 54.80
CA LEU A 2 8.26 -42.13 54.36
C LEU A 2 9.73 -42.06 53.93
N ASN A 3 10.12 -42.87 52.93
CA ASN A 3 11.51 -42.88 52.47
C ASN A 3 11.72 -43.40 51.04
N ARG A 4 10.82 -43.10 50.09
CA ARG A 4 10.96 -43.66 48.73
C ARG A 4 10.38 -42.81 47.59
N VAL A 5 10.57 -41.49 47.59
CA VAL A 5 10.31 -40.67 46.37
C VAL A 5 11.28 -39.49 46.24
N VAL A 6 12.58 -39.72 46.43
CA VAL A 6 13.60 -38.74 45.99
C VAL A 6 14.64 -39.49 45.14
N GLY A 7 14.18 -39.92 43.96
CA GLY A 7 15.02 -40.41 42.87
C GLY A 7 15.05 -39.40 41.74
N PHE A 8 15.37 -38.14 42.05
CA PHE A 8 15.47 -37.08 41.04
C PHE A 8 16.85 -37.14 40.39
N LEU A 9 16.89 -37.62 39.15
CA LEU A 9 17.86 -37.32 38.09
C LEU A 9 19.30 -37.04 38.55
N ARG A 10 20.08 -38.09 38.79
CA ARG A 10 21.55 -38.00 38.79
C ARG A 10 22.01 -37.92 37.33
N ILE A 11 22.02 -36.72 36.76
CA ILE A 11 22.60 -36.48 35.43
C ILE A 11 24.12 -36.51 35.60
N ASP A 12 24.78 -37.51 35.00
CA ASP A 12 26.23 -37.65 35.09
C ASP A 12 26.95 -36.44 34.47
N LYS A 13 27.95 -35.89 35.18
CA LYS A 13 28.74 -34.73 34.73
C LYS A 13 29.37 -34.94 33.35
N GLU A 14 29.70 -36.19 33.03
CA GLU A 14 30.27 -36.60 31.75
C GLU A 14 29.24 -36.48 30.60
N SER A 15 27.98 -36.79 30.87
CA SER A 15 26.87 -36.60 29.92
C SER A 15 26.63 -35.12 29.62
N ILE A 16 26.70 -34.26 30.65
CA ILE A 16 26.59 -32.81 30.48
C ILE A 16 27.76 -32.26 29.65
N SER A 17 28.99 -32.73 29.91
CA SER A 17 30.18 -32.32 29.16
C SER A 17 30.08 -32.67 27.67
N ASN A 18 29.63 -33.90 27.36
CA ASN A 18 29.44 -34.37 25.99
C ASN A 18 28.30 -33.62 25.26
N LEU A 19 27.22 -33.29 25.97
CA LEU A 19 26.14 -32.46 25.44
C LEU A 19 26.61 -31.03 25.15
N LEU A 20 27.41 -30.46 26.06
CA LEU A 20 27.97 -29.11 25.86
C LEU A 20 28.93 -29.07 24.67
N PHE A 21 29.75 -30.11 24.51
CA PHE A 21 30.65 -30.25 23.37
C PHE A 21 29.89 -30.38 22.04
N THR A 22 28.87 -31.25 21.99
CA THR A 22 28.06 -31.45 20.78
C THR A 22 27.30 -30.18 20.39
N VAL A 23 26.74 -29.44 21.35
CA VAL A 23 26.09 -28.15 21.07
C VAL A 23 27.08 -27.12 20.54
N LYS A 24 28.27 -26.98 21.17
CA LYS A 24 29.32 -26.06 20.70
C LYS A 24 29.83 -26.42 19.31
N PHE A 25 30.00 -27.71 19.04
CA PHE A 25 30.43 -28.19 17.74
C PHE A 25 29.37 -27.91 16.68
N ALA A 26 28.11 -28.25 16.95
CA ALA A 26 26.99 -27.98 16.04
C ALA A 26 26.79 -26.47 15.78
N SER A 27 26.93 -25.60 16.79
CA SER A 27 26.83 -24.15 16.60
C SER A 27 27.96 -23.61 15.73
N THR A 28 29.18 -24.16 15.88
CA THR A 28 30.33 -23.71 15.08
C THR A 28 30.19 -24.15 13.62
N VAL A 29 29.77 -25.40 13.37
CA VAL A 29 29.54 -25.92 12.03
C VAL A 29 28.40 -25.17 11.32
N THR A 30 27.30 -24.87 12.02
CA THR A 30 26.18 -24.10 11.44
C THR A 30 26.59 -22.66 11.14
N LEU A 31 27.40 -22.01 11.98
CA LEU A 31 27.88 -20.65 11.74
C LEU A 31 28.81 -20.56 10.52
N VAL A 32 29.77 -21.49 10.39
CA VAL A 32 30.65 -21.57 9.21
C VAL A 32 29.83 -21.82 7.94
N SER A 33 28.90 -22.78 7.99
CA SER A 33 28.04 -23.11 6.83
C SER A 33 27.14 -21.93 6.43
N THR A 34 26.57 -21.22 7.40
CA THR A 34 25.73 -20.04 7.15
C THR A 34 26.55 -18.90 6.55
N THR A 35 27.79 -18.72 6.99
CA THR A 35 28.68 -17.66 6.48
C THR A 35 29.05 -17.93 5.02
N ILE A 36 29.46 -19.17 4.70
CA ILE A 36 29.79 -19.57 3.32
C ILE A 36 28.56 -19.42 2.42
N TYR A 37 27.39 -19.87 2.87
CA TYR A 37 26.16 -19.75 2.12
C TYR A 37 25.73 -18.28 1.93
N SER A 38 25.94 -17.43 2.94
CA SER A 38 25.68 -15.98 2.85
C SER A 38 26.57 -15.31 1.82
N SER A 39 27.85 -15.59 1.82
CA SER A 39 28.77 -15.09 0.81
C SER A 39 28.38 -15.56 -0.60
N TYR A 40 27.98 -16.84 -0.76
CA TYR A 40 27.51 -17.37 -2.03
C TYR A 40 26.23 -16.68 -2.53
N VAL A 41 25.22 -16.53 -1.65
CA VAL A 41 23.96 -15.85 -2.00
C VAL A 41 24.21 -14.39 -2.33
N PHE A 42 25.11 -13.73 -1.61
CA PHE A 42 25.46 -12.33 -1.86
C PHE A 42 26.13 -12.15 -3.23
N TYR A 43 27.08 -13.04 -3.54
CA TYR A 43 27.77 -13.06 -4.82
C TYR A 43 26.82 -13.37 -5.98
N LYS A 44 25.96 -14.38 -5.83
CA LYS A 44 24.98 -14.78 -6.85
C LYS A 44 23.95 -13.69 -7.16
N ASN A 45 23.72 -12.76 -6.23
CA ASN A 45 22.75 -11.68 -6.36
C ASN A 45 23.41 -10.33 -6.67
N ASP A 46 24.58 -10.33 -7.31
CA ASP A 46 25.33 -9.14 -7.74
C ASP A 46 25.59 -8.15 -6.59
N PHE A 47 25.89 -8.66 -5.39
CA PHE A 47 26.14 -7.86 -4.18
C PHE A 47 24.96 -6.96 -3.75
N ASN A 48 23.75 -7.22 -4.25
CA ASN A 48 22.55 -6.50 -3.83
C ASN A 48 22.04 -7.03 -2.48
N ILE A 49 22.13 -6.19 -1.44
CA ILE A 49 21.74 -6.51 -0.06
C ILE A 49 20.26 -6.85 0.04
N THR A 50 19.39 -6.06 -0.62
CA THR A 50 17.94 -6.26 -0.59
C THR A 50 17.53 -7.58 -1.23
N ARG A 51 18.17 -7.95 -2.35
CA ARG A 51 17.96 -9.22 -3.05
C ARG A 51 18.40 -10.41 -2.17
N SER A 52 19.57 -10.27 -1.56
CA SER A 52 20.18 -11.31 -0.73
C SER A 52 19.38 -11.56 0.54
N ALA A 53 18.96 -10.50 1.24
CA ALA A 53 18.14 -10.59 2.45
C ALA A 53 16.83 -11.35 2.20
N LYS A 54 16.15 -11.07 1.08
CA LYS A 54 14.90 -11.74 0.70
C LYS A 54 15.10 -13.24 0.40
N TYR A 55 16.22 -13.60 -0.22
CA TYR A 55 16.58 -15.00 -0.48
C TYR A 55 16.81 -15.79 0.82
N PHE A 56 17.41 -15.14 1.82
CA PHE A 56 17.54 -15.68 3.17
C PHE A 56 16.21 -15.89 3.86
N THR A 57 15.31 -14.91 3.77
CA THR A 57 13.98 -15.03 4.36
C THR A 57 13.22 -16.21 3.75
N ARG A 58 13.31 -16.40 2.42
CA ARG A 58 12.69 -17.53 1.71
C ARG A 58 13.21 -18.88 2.22
N LEU A 59 14.53 -19.01 2.39
CA LEU A 59 15.12 -20.24 2.91
C LEU A 59 14.64 -20.52 4.35
N HIS A 60 14.57 -19.48 5.18
CA HIS A 60 14.05 -19.59 6.55
C HIS A 60 12.58 -20.07 6.57
N TYR A 61 11.72 -19.49 5.74
CA TYR A 61 10.33 -19.92 5.61
C TYR A 61 10.22 -21.35 5.08
N LYS A 62 11.01 -21.73 4.08
CA LYS A 62 11.03 -23.09 3.52
C LYS A 62 11.42 -24.14 4.55
N ILE A 63 12.45 -23.86 5.36
CA ILE A 63 12.91 -24.77 6.42
C ILE A 63 11.87 -24.88 7.54
N ARG A 64 11.26 -23.76 7.94
CA ARG A 64 10.36 -23.71 9.10
C ARG A 64 8.98 -24.30 8.82
N TYR A 65 8.47 -24.17 7.59
CA TYR A 65 7.08 -24.50 7.28
C TYR A 65 6.90 -25.54 6.16
N GLY A 66 7.99 -26.10 5.62
CA GLY A 66 7.95 -27.13 4.56
C GLY A 66 7.57 -26.59 3.18
N GLU A 67 7.48 -27.48 2.18
CA GLU A 67 7.00 -27.12 0.84
C GLU A 67 5.48 -26.90 0.86
N PHE A 68 5.04 -25.69 1.23
CA PHE A 68 3.65 -25.29 1.04
C PHE A 68 3.22 -25.53 -0.42
N LYS A 69 2.00 -26.06 -0.62
CA LYS A 69 1.32 -26.24 -1.93
C LYS A 69 1.21 -24.96 -2.77
N TYR A 70 1.58 -23.81 -2.22
CA TYR A 70 1.71 -22.53 -2.92
C TYR A 70 3.08 -22.41 -3.61
N LYS A 71 3.47 -23.35 -4.46
CA LYS A 71 4.74 -23.28 -5.23
C LYS A 71 4.81 -22.11 -6.23
N LYS A 72 3.74 -21.33 -6.43
CA LYS A 72 3.69 -20.29 -7.46
C LYS A 72 3.66 -18.86 -6.92
N THR A 73 3.04 -18.61 -5.77
CA THR A 73 2.85 -17.24 -5.23
C THR A 73 4.07 -16.64 -4.51
N PRO A 74 4.90 -17.39 -3.76
CA PRO A 74 6.12 -16.86 -3.16
C PRO A 74 7.31 -16.89 -4.11
N ASP A 75 7.18 -17.43 -5.33
CA ASP A 75 8.22 -17.40 -6.38
C ASP A 75 7.92 -16.38 -7.50
N SER A 76 6.73 -15.78 -7.53
CA SER A 76 6.43 -14.64 -8.40
C SER A 76 7.04 -13.38 -7.80
N PHE A 77 8.30 -13.11 -8.12
CA PHE A 77 9.00 -11.90 -7.71
C PHE A 77 8.92 -10.86 -8.82
N PHE A 78 8.44 -9.67 -8.47
CA PHE A 78 8.63 -8.49 -9.31
C PHE A 78 9.97 -7.87 -8.94
N MET A 79 10.97 -8.11 -9.77
CA MET A 79 12.35 -7.71 -9.51
C MET A 79 12.98 -7.15 -10.77
N LEU A 80 13.13 -5.83 -10.77
CA LEU A 80 13.77 -5.05 -11.83
C LEU A 80 14.86 -4.18 -11.22
N SER A 81 15.83 -3.80 -12.04
CA SER A 81 16.91 -2.86 -11.70
C SER A 81 16.53 -1.40 -11.99
N LEU A 82 15.23 -1.12 -12.00
CA LEU A 82 14.65 0.22 -12.18
C LEU A 82 14.45 0.91 -10.84
N SER A 83 14.20 2.22 -10.86
CA SER A 83 13.82 2.96 -9.65
C SER A 83 12.57 2.38 -9.01
N GLU A 84 12.52 2.44 -7.68
CA GLU A 84 11.39 1.92 -6.89
C GLU A 84 10.08 2.60 -7.27
N LYS A 85 10.13 3.91 -7.56
CA LYS A 85 8.98 4.69 -8.00
C LYS A 85 8.42 4.17 -9.33
N LEU A 86 9.28 3.92 -10.33
CA LEU A 86 8.85 3.38 -11.61
C LEU A 86 8.30 1.95 -11.45
N CYS A 87 8.98 1.11 -10.66
CA CYS A 87 8.50 -0.24 -10.36
C CYS A 87 7.10 -0.22 -9.74
N HIS A 88 6.86 0.70 -8.79
CA HIS A 88 5.56 0.87 -8.17
C HIS A 88 4.48 1.27 -9.18
N ASN A 89 4.76 2.27 -10.02
CA ASN A 89 3.82 2.75 -11.04
C ASN A 89 3.51 1.68 -12.10
N ILE A 90 4.50 0.90 -12.54
CA ILE A 90 4.30 -0.25 -13.44
C ILE A 90 3.39 -1.28 -12.77
N SER A 91 3.61 -1.56 -11.48
CA SER A 91 2.82 -2.55 -10.74
C SER A 91 1.36 -2.13 -10.61
N ILE A 92 1.10 -0.87 -10.28
CA ILE A 92 -0.27 -0.33 -10.20
C ILE A 92 -0.96 -0.45 -11.55
N TYR A 93 -0.31 0.02 -12.61
CA TYR A 93 -0.90 -0.01 -13.95
C TYR A 93 -1.23 -1.44 -14.41
N PHE A 94 -0.30 -2.38 -14.18
CA PHE A 94 -0.50 -3.78 -14.52
C PHE A 94 -1.67 -4.39 -13.74
N ILE A 95 -1.75 -4.15 -12.43
CA ILE A 95 -2.83 -4.68 -11.59
C ILE A 95 -4.17 -4.08 -12.03
N GLN A 96 -4.23 -2.80 -12.35
CA GLN A 96 -5.44 -2.16 -12.88
C GLN A 96 -5.89 -2.83 -14.18
N LEU A 97 -4.98 -3.02 -15.14
CA LEU A 97 -5.28 -3.72 -16.39
C LEU A 97 -5.74 -5.16 -16.18
N ASP A 98 -5.13 -5.88 -15.23
CA ASP A 98 -5.48 -7.27 -14.92
C ASP A 98 -6.87 -7.37 -14.28
N LEU A 99 -7.24 -6.39 -13.46
CA LEU A 99 -8.56 -6.30 -12.83
C LEU A 99 -9.66 -5.92 -13.82
N ASP A 100 -9.35 -5.07 -14.80
CA ASP A 100 -10.33 -4.61 -15.80
C ASP A 100 -10.66 -5.68 -16.87
N LYS A 101 -9.88 -6.76 -16.96
CA LYS A 101 -9.98 -7.75 -18.04
C LYS A 101 -10.17 -9.17 -17.54
N GLU A 102 -11.19 -9.84 -18.07
CA GLU A 102 -11.46 -11.27 -17.76
C GLU A 102 -10.34 -12.22 -18.19
N ASN A 103 -9.60 -11.88 -19.26
CA ASN A 103 -8.55 -12.74 -19.83
C ASN A 103 -7.14 -12.42 -19.27
N GLY A 104 -7.04 -11.52 -18.29
CA GLY A 104 -5.79 -11.01 -17.75
C GLY A 104 -4.98 -10.16 -18.74
N VAL A 105 -3.78 -9.76 -18.31
CA VAL A 105 -2.88 -8.93 -19.14
C VAL A 105 -2.21 -9.75 -20.24
N THR A 106 -2.25 -9.26 -21.48
CA THR A 106 -1.63 -9.91 -22.66
C THR A 106 -0.45 -9.10 -23.22
N TYR A 107 0.39 -9.72 -24.06
CA TYR A 107 1.46 -8.97 -24.75
C TYR A 107 0.91 -7.87 -25.67
N SER A 108 -0.30 -8.03 -26.21
CA SER A 108 -0.97 -6.96 -26.96
C SER A 108 -1.17 -5.70 -26.11
N ASP A 109 -1.38 -5.84 -24.80
CA ASP A 109 -1.58 -4.71 -23.89
C ASP A 109 -0.27 -4.00 -23.58
N LEU A 110 0.80 -4.78 -23.40
CA LEU A 110 2.16 -4.26 -23.34
C LEU A 110 2.48 -3.45 -24.62
N THR A 111 2.17 -3.99 -25.81
CA THR A 111 2.39 -3.30 -27.09
C THR A 111 1.57 -2.01 -27.20
N LYS A 112 0.33 -1.99 -26.71
CA LYS A 112 -0.50 -0.77 -26.69
C LYS A 112 0.13 0.31 -25.82
N LEU A 113 0.52 -0.03 -24.59
CA LEU A 113 1.19 0.92 -23.69
C LEU A 113 2.52 1.41 -24.29
N TRP A 114 3.30 0.50 -24.87
CA TRP A 114 4.58 0.81 -25.49
C TRP A 114 4.45 1.84 -26.62
N ASN A 115 3.42 1.69 -27.44
CA ASN A 115 3.09 2.64 -28.50
C ASN A 115 2.61 3.99 -27.94
N GLN A 116 1.81 3.99 -26.86
CA GLN A 116 1.39 5.23 -26.19
C GLN A 116 2.58 6.04 -25.66
N PHE A 117 3.67 5.36 -25.29
CA PHE A 117 4.89 6.00 -24.82
C PHE A 117 5.88 6.35 -25.94
N GLU A 118 5.54 6.04 -27.20
CA GLU A 118 6.38 6.28 -28.39
C GLU A 118 7.78 5.65 -28.27
N LEU A 119 7.84 4.44 -27.70
CA LEU A 119 9.08 3.71 -27.46
C LEU A 119 9.52 2.88 -28.69
N ASP A 120 10.78 2.42 -28.68
CA ASP A 120 11.39 1.62 -29.76
C ASP A 120 10.63 0.30 -29.99
N ASN A 121 9.79 0.27 -31.04
CA ASN A 121 8.96 -0.88 -31.39
C ASN A 121 9.78 -2.08 -31.88
N ASP A 122 10.93 -1.85 -32.52
CA ASP A 122 11.82 -2.93 -32.97
C ASP A 122 12.43 -3.66 -31.78
N HIS A 123 12.72 -2.93 -30.71
CA HIS A 123 13.18 -3.53 -29.46
C HIS A 123 12.11 -4.40 -28.81
N LEU A 124 10.86 -3.91 -28.70
CA LEU A 124 9.78 -4.70 -28.13
C LEU A 124 9.47 -5.95 -28.95
N ASN A 125 9.45 -5.84 -30.28
CA ASN A 125 9.22 -6.98 -31.17
C ASN A 125 10.27 -8.08 -30.99
N LYS A 126 11.56 -7.70 -30.84
CA LYS A 126 12.63 -8.64 -30.52
C LYS A 126 12.45 -9.26 -29.15
N PHE A 127 12.11 -8.46 -28.14
CA PHE A 127 11.86 -8.94 -26.78
C PHE A 127 10.73 -9.99 -26.73
N ILE A 128 9.60 -9.73 -27.41
CA ILE A 128 8.48 -10.67 -27.48
C ILE A 128 8.87 -11.92 -28.29
N ALA A 129 9.65 -11.76 -29.36
CA ALA A 129 10.09 -12.88 -30.18
C ALA A 129 10.91 -13.90 -29.39
N ASP A 130 11.76 -13.45 -28.46
CA ASP A 130 12.68 -14.27 -27.68
C ASP A 130 12.01 -15.05 -26.52
N LYS A 131 10.82 -14.63 -26.06
CA LYS A 131 10.21 -15.18 -24.84
C LYS A 131 9.33 -16.41 -25.08
N GLN A 132 8.75 -16.59 -26.27
CA GLN A 132 7.82 -17.71 -26.56
C GLN A 132 7.89 -18.18 -28.02
N SER A 133 7.55 -19.45 -28.25
CA SER A 133 7.42 -20.07 -29.58
C SER A 133 6.01 -19.87 -30.15
N GLY A 134 5.87 -19.60 -31.45
CA GLY A 134 4.59 -19.39 -32.12
C GLY A 134 4.66 -18.35 -33.23
N THR A 135 3.57 -18.12 -33.95
CA THR A 135 3.49 -17.04 -34.94
C THR A 135 3.39 -15.66 -34.26
N PRO A 136 3.80 -14.55 -34.90
CA PRO A 136 3.78 -13.22 -34.29
C PRO A 136 2.42 -12.80 -33.71
N THR A 137 1.34 -13.18 -34.39
CA THR A 137 -0.04 -12.88 -33.99
C THR A 137 -0.48 -13.69 -32.77
N GLU A 138 -0.08 -14.96 -32.69
CA GLU A 138 -0.35 -15.82 -31.51
C GLU A 138 0.40 -15.32 -30.29
N LYS A 139 1.64 -14.82 -30.47
CA LYS A 139 2.45 -14.27 -29.37
C LYS A 139 1.80 -13.08 -28.68
N LEU A 140 1.10 -12.23 -29.43
CA LEU A 140 0.40 -11.07 -28.85
C LEU A 140 -0.79 -11.47 -27.96
N LEU A 141 -1.39 -12.63 -28.21
CA LEU A 141 -2.52 -13.15 -27.45
C LEU A 141 -2.09 -13.91 -26.18
N HIS A 142 -0.80 -14.20 -26.03
CA HIS A 142 -0.30 -14.88 -24.84
C HIS A 142 -0.32 -13.96 -23.61
N GLY A 143 -0.53 -14.58 -22.44
CA GLY A 143 -0.50 -13.89 -21.16
C GLY A 143 0.88 -13.30 -20.86
N CYS A 144 0.88 -12.07 -20.39
CA CYS A 144 2.06 -11.32 -19.97
C CYS A 144 2.08 -11.24 -18.44
N THR A 145 3.13 -11.73 -17.80
CA THR A 145 3.26 -11.61 -16.34
C THR A 145 3.76 -10.22 -15.95
N LEU A 146 3.47 -9.75 -14.73
CA LEU A 146 3.98 -8.48 -14.22
C LEU A 146 5.52 -8.37 -14.35
N GLN A 147 6.24 -9.46 -14.06
CA GLN A 147 7.69 -9.51 -14.23
C GLN A 147 8.09 -9.31 -15.69
N THR A 148 7.46 -10.02 -16.63
CA THR A 148 7.76 -9.87 -18.06
C THR A 148 7.41 -8.47 -18.58
N PHE A 149 6.32 -7.90 -18.09
CA PHE A 149 5.87 -6.55 -18.41
C PHE A 149 6.93 -5.52 -18.00
N GLY A 150 7.44 -5.64 -16.78
CA GLY A 150 8.51 -4.81 -16.26
C GLY A 150 9.87 -5.01 -16.94
N GLU A 151 10.23 -6.26 -17.24
CA GLU A 151 11.47 -6.62 -17.93
C GLU A 151 11.58 -5.98 -19.32
N ALA A 152 10.46 -5.75 -20.01
CA ALA A 152 10.45 -5.05 -21.29
C ALA A 152 10.97 -3.61 -21.13
N PHE A 153 10.46 -2.87 -20.14
CA PHE A 153 10.92 -1.51 -19.83
C PHE A 153 12.37 -1.50 -19.35
N GLU A 154 12.73 -2.43 -18.47
CA GLU A 154 14.10 -2.58 -17.97
C GLU A 154 15.08 -2.83 -19.11
N SER A 155 14.75 -3.74 -20.04
CA SER A 155 15.59 -4.07 -21.19
C SER A 155 15.88 -2.85 -22.05
N LEU A 156 14.88 -2.02 -22.33
CA LEU A 156 15.04 -0.80 -23.12
C LEU A 156 15.92 0.23 -22.39
N ILE A 157 15.62 0.48 -21.12
CA ILE A 157 16.34 1.49 -20.32
C ILE A 157 17.80 1.07 -20.16
N LEU A 158 18.08 -0.20 -19.89
CA LEU A 158 19.45 -0.71 -19.77
C LEU A 158 20.20 -0.65 -21.11
N LYS A 159 19.55 -0.98 -22.23
CA LYS A 159 20.13 -0.84 -23.58
C LYS A 159 20.57 0.61 -23.84
N ILE A 160 19.71 1.57 -23.51
CA ILE A 160 20.02 3.00 -23.69
C ILE A 160 21.11 3.43 -22.70
N ARG A 161 21.05 2.97 -21.44
CA ARG A 161 22.04 3.30 -20.40
C ARG A 161 23.44 2.83 -20.77
N GLY A 162 23.56 1.71 -21.49
CA GLY A 162 24.82 1.23 -22.05
C GLY A 162 25.43 2.14 -23.11
N THR A 163 24.63 3.00 -23.76
CA THR A 163 25.07 3.95 -24.80
C THR A 163 25.19 5.37 -24.26
N ASP A 164 24.16 5.85 -23.55
CA ASP A 164 24.07 7.20 -23.01
C ASP A 164 23.28 7.17 -21.69
N ARG A 165 24.00 7.39 -20.59
CA ARG A 165 23.42 7.33 -19.24
C ARG A 165 22.39 8.42 -18.99
N LYS A 166 22.62 9.65 -19.48
CA LYS A 166 21.71 10.77 -19.22
C LYS A 166 20.38 10.55 -19.93
N LYS A 167 20.41 10.13 -21.19
CA LYS A 167 19.19 9.80 -21.95
C LYS A 167 18.40 8.65 -21.32
N ALA A 168 19.07 7.67 -20.73
CA ALA A 168 18.39 6.57 -20.05
C ALA A 168 17.66 7.04 -18.79
N ASP A 169 18.29 7.90 -17.99
CA ASP A 169 17.70 8.43 -16.77
C ASP A 169 16.53 9.39 -17.11
N ASP A 170 16.68 10.21 -18.16
CA ASP A 170 15.59 11.08 -18.67
C ASP A 170 14.40 10.26 -19.18
N LEU A 171 14.66 9.15 -19.88
CA LEU A 171 13.62 8.23 -20.34
C LEU A 171 12.90 7.56 -19.17
N GLU A 172 13.65 7.10 -18.17
CA GLU A 172 13.10 6.47 -16.97
C GLU A 172 12.15 7.42 -16.22
N ILE A 173 12.54 8.70 -16.08
CA ILE A 173 11.71 9.75 -15.50
C ILE A 173 10.45 9.99 -16.34
N SER A 174 10.59 10.14 -17.66
CA SER A 174 9.46 10.39 -18.56
C SER A 174 8.42 9.27 -18.52
N ILE A 175 8.86 8.00 -18.53
CA ILE A 175 7.95 6.84 -18.41
C ILE A 175 7.26 6.85 -17.04
N CYS A 176 8.00 7.18 -15.98
CA CYS A 176 7.45 7.26 -14.63
C CYS A 176 6.36 8.32 -14.50
N GLU A 177 6.56 9.51 -15.07
CA GLU A 177 5.59 10.60 -15.07
C GLU A 177 4.33 10.24 -15.86
N LYS A 178 4.48 9.68 -17.07
CA LYS A 178 3.34 9.24 -17.90
C LYS A 178 2.52 8.16 -17.20
N LEU A 179 3.18 7.17 -16.57
CA LEU A 179 2.48 6.14 -15.80
C LEU A 179 1.78 6.71 -14.56
N GLU A 180 2.40 7.68 -13.89
CA GLU A 180 1.79 8.34 -12.73
C GLU A 180 0.52 9.11 -13.12
N GLU A 181 0.52 9.78 -14.28
CA GLU A 181 -0.66 10.45 -14.83
C GLU A 181 -1.77 9.46 -15.16
N ILE A 182 -1.45 8.37 -15.86
CA ILE A 182 -2.41 7.31 -16.19
C ILE A 182 -3.02 6.71 -14.91
N ASN A 183 -2.18 6.35 -13.93
CA ASN A 183 -2.63 5.73 -12.69
C ASN A 183 -3.52 6.65 -11.83
N LYS A 184 -3.38 7.98 -11.97
CA LYS A 184 -4.24 8.98 -11.29
C LYS A 184 -5.62 9.13 -11.95
N LEU A 185 -5.70 8.95 -13.26
CA LEU A 185 -6.94 9.08 -14.04
C LEU A 185 -7.85 7.88 -13.85
N THR A 186 -7.30 6.71 -13.57
CA THR A 186 -8.06 5.50 -13.29
C THR A 186 -8.54 5.53 -11.84
N THR A 187 -9.84 5.80 -11.64
CA THR A 187 -10.51 5.69 -10.34
C THR A 187 -10.19 4.34 -9.71
N THR A 188 -9.61 4.35 -8.50
CA THR A 188 -9.57 3.16 -7.63
C THR A 188 -10.98 2.57 -7.59
N PRO A 189 -11.20 1.33 -8.02
CA PRO A 189 -12.53 0.75 -7.93
C PRO A 189 -12.83 0.62 -6.43
N GLU A 190 -13.80 1.38 -5.93
CA GLU A 190 -14.20 1.44 -4.52
C GLU A 190 -14.70 0.09 -3.96
N ASN A 191 -14.69 -0.97 -4.78
CA ASN A 191 -15.36 -2.24 -4.52
C ASN A 191 -14.58 -3.48 -4.99
N ILE A 192 -13.24 -3.45 -4.96
CA ILE A 192 -12.46 -4.70 -5.15
C ILE A 192 -12.51 -5.47 -3.84
N GLN A 193 -13.31 -6.54 -3.78
CA GLN A 193 -13.17 -7.55 -2.74
C GLN A 193 -11.85 -8.30 -2.97
N PHE A 194 -10.81 -7.91 -2.24
CA PHE A 194 -9.58 -8.68 -2.18
C PHE A 194 -9.84 -10.00 -1.47
N THR A 195 -10.01 -11.09 -2.22
CA THR A 195 -9.97 -12.43 -1.66
C THR A 195 -8.53 -12.78 -1.31
N LEU A 196 -8.11 -12.41 -0.09
CA LEU A 196 -6.85 -12.86 0.50
C LEU A 196 -6.86 -14.39 0.59
N SER A 197 -6.11 -15.04 -0.30
CA SER A 197 -6.07 -16.50 -0.42
C SER A 197 -5.33 -17.21 0.73
N ASN A 198 -4.87 -16.46 1.75
CA ASN A 198 -4.26 -17.02 2.94
C ASN A 198 -5.24 -16.96 4.12
N PRO A 199 -5.84 -18.09 4.54
CA PRO A 199 -6.86 -18.13 5.61
C PRO A 199 -6.35 -17.66 6.98
N TYR A 200 -5.03 -17.67 7.21
CA TYR A 200 -4.44 -17.22 8.48
C TYR A 200 -4.16 -15.71 8.53
N ILE A 201 -3.95 -15.08 7.36
CA ILE A 201 -3.82 -13.63 7.25
C ILE A 201 -5.20 -13.01 7.05
N SER A 202 -6.10 -13.68 6.31
CA SER A 202 -7.44 -13.18 6.04
C SER A 202 -8.26 -12.97 7.31
N ALA A 203 -8.13 -13.84 8.31
CA ALA A 203 -8.86 -13.68 9.58
C ALA A 203 -8.40 -12.42 10.33
N THR A 204 -7.09 -12.22 10.44
CA THR A 204 -6.50 -11.05 11.11
C THR A 204 -6.77 -9.75 10.34
N VAL A 205 -6.66 -9.78 9.01
CA VAL A 205 -6.91 -8.61 8.16
C VAL A 205 -8.40 -8.29 8.06
N SER A 206 -9.28 -9.31 8.08
CA SER A 206 -10.73 -9.11 8.17
C SER A 206 -11.10 -8.46 9.48
N ASP A 207 -10.58 -8.95 10.62
CA ASP A 207 -10.85 -8.35 11.93
C ASP A 207 -10.34 -6.89 12.01
N ILE A 208 -9.19 -6.60 11.40
CA ILE A 208 -8.69 -5.21 11.26
C ILE A 208 -9.59 -4.38 10.34
N CYS A 209 -10.02 -4.92 9.20
CA CYS A 209 -10.93 -4.22 8.28
C CYS A 209 -12.28 -3.94 8.92
N ASP A 210 -12.85 -4.90 9.65
CA ASP A 210 -14.11 -4.76 10.36
C ASP A 210 -13.99 -3.70 11.46
N LYS A 211 -12.88 -3.68 12.20
CA LYS A 211 -12.57 -2.61 13.16
C LYS A 211 -12.44 -1.26 12.49
N LEU A 212 -11.71 -1.16 11.38
CA LEU A 212 -11.56 0.09 10.63
C LEU A 212 -12.89 0.58 10.04
N LEU A 213 -13.72 -0.31 9.51
CA LEU A 213 -15.05 0.00 9.01
C LEU A 213 -15.98 0.46 10.14
N THR A 214 -15.89 -0.17 11.31
CA THR A 214 -16.65 0.24 12.49
C THR A 214 -16.24 1.64 12.95
N VAL A 215 -14.94 1.92 13.01
CA VAL A 215 -14.40 3.26 13.33
C VAL A 215 -14.78 4.30 12.27
N LYS A 216 -14.76 3.93 10.99
CA LYS A 216 -15.18 4.82 9.90
C LYS A 216 -16.67 5.16 10.01
N LYS A 217 -17.52 4.15 10.26
CA LYS A 217 -18.95 4.34 10.46
C LYS A 217 -19.26 5.19 11.69
N SER A 218 -18.59 4.96 12.83
CA SER A 218 -18.81 5.77 14.03
C SER A 218 -18.40 7.23 13.81
N LYS A 219 -17.26 7.47 13.14
CA LYS A 219 -16.84 8.83 12.77
C LYS A 219 -17.81 9.52 11.80
N MET A 220 -18.34 8.80 10.81
CA MET A 220 -19.33 9.37 9.89
C MET A 220 -20.64 9.75 10.60
N VAL A 221 -21.04 8.99 11.63
CA VAL A 221 -22.21 9.33 12.46
C VAL A 221 -21.94 10.57 13.31
N GLU A 222 -20.77 10.66 13.96
CA GLU A 222 -20.36 11.85 14.72
C GLU A 222 -20.27 13.10 13.83
N GLU A 223 -19.73 12.99 12.63
CA GLU A 223 -19.69 14.10 11.66
C GLU A 223 -21.09 14.53 11.21
N ALA A 224 -22.02 13.59 11.03
CA ALA A 224 -23.39 13.90 10.65
C ALA A 224 -24.13 14.64 11.77
N GLU A 225 -23.93 14.22 13.03
CA GLU A 225 -24.51 14.88 14.21
C GLU A 225 -23.96 16.29 14.40
N VAL A 226 -22.64 16.49 14.24
CA VAL A 226 -22.03 17.83 14.29
C VAL A 226 -22.55 18.74 13.18
N LYS A 227 -22.73 18.22 11.96
CA LYS A 227 -23.32 18.99 10.84
C LYS A 227 -24.77 19.38 11.10
N GLN A 228 -25.56 18.50 11.72
CA GLN A 228 -26.94 18.79 12.10
C GLN A 228 -27.00 19.88 13.18
N ASN A 229 -26.16 19.80 14.22
CA ASN A 229 -26.07 20.83 15.25
C ASN A 229 -25.67 22.21 14.67
N ILE A 230 -24.74 22.24 13.72
CA ILE A 230 -24.38 23.48 13.01
C ILE A 230 -25.58 24.07 12.26
N LEU A 231 -26.40 23.23 11.62
CA LEU A 231 -27.57 23.68 10.88
C LEU A 231 -28.63 24.27 11.82
N GLU A 232 -28.91 23.62 12.95
CA GLU A 232 -29.87 24.12 13.95
C GLU A 232 -29.44 25.49 14.50
N LEU A 233 -28.16 25.64 14.90
CA LEU A 233 -27.62 26.92 15.37
C LEU A 233 -27.68 28.02 14.29
N GLN A 234 -27.47 27.67 13.02
CA GLN A 234 -27.61 28.61 11.91
C GLN A 234 -29.07 29.08 11.73
N THR A 235 -30.04 28.18 11.90
CA THR A 235 -31.47 28.57 11.81
C THR A 235 -31.90 29.48 12.95
N GLU A 236 -31.43 29.25 14.17
CA GLU A 236 -31.68 30.11 15.33
C GLU A 236 -31.06 31.50 15.14
N MET A 237 -29.80 31.53 14.68
CA MET A 237 -29.12 32.79 14.36
C MET A 237 -29.88 33.60 13.30
N LEU A 238 -30.38 32.95 12.25
CA LEU A 238 -31.14 33.61 11.17
C LEU A 238 -32.49 34.14 11.68
N ALA A 239 -33.15 33.43 12.60
CA ALA A 239 -34.38 33.90 13.25
C ALA A 239 -34.12 35.15 14.11
N LEU A 240 -33.05 35.18 14.89
CA LEU A 240 -32.64 36.33 15.70
C LEU A 240 -32.23 37.53 14.83
N GLU A 241 -31.45 37.32 13.77
CA GLU A 241 -31.09 38.38 12.82
C GLU A 241 -32.32 38.97 12.12
N LYS A 242 -33.34 38.15 11.84
CA LYS A 242 -34.62 38.60 11.30
C LYS A 242 -35.41 39.45 12.30
N GLN A 243 -35.44 39.08 13.58
CA GLN A 243 -36.06 39.88 14.65
C GLN A 243 -35.35 41.23 14.82
N ILE A 244 -34.01 41.24 14.82
CA ILE A 244 -33.21 42.47 14.89
C ILE A 244 -33.50 43.39 13.69
N SER A 245 -33.57 42.81 12.48
CA SER A 245 -33.84 43.55 11.25
C SER A 245 -35.25 44.17 11.22
N GLN A 246 -36.25 43.44 11.71
CA GLN A 246 -37.61 43.95 11.86
C GLN A 246 -37.67 45.15 12.81
N HIS A 247 -37.01 45.07 13.97
CA HIS A 247 -36.95 46.17 14.93
C HIS A 247 -36.17 47.40 14.41
N LYS A 248 -35.10 47.20 13.61
CA LYS A 248 -34.34 48.30 13.00
C LYS A 248 -35.06 49.00 11.83
N SER A 249 -36.01 48.32 11.18
CA SER A 249 -36.75 48.86 10.03
C SER A 249 -37.86 49.87 10.40
N VAL A 250 -38.23 49.95 11.68
CA VAL A 250 -39.27 50.86 12.16
C VAL A 250 -38.66 52.26 12.36
N LYS A 251 -39.10 53.25 11.57
CA LYS A 251 -38.64 54.66 11.61
C LYS A 251 -39.00 55.44 12.88
N LYS A 252 -39.45 54.78 13.96
CA LYS A 252 -39.71 55.42 15.26
C LYS A 252 -38.44 55.44 16.11
N PRO A 253 -38.19 56.49 16.90
CA PRO A 253 -37.13 56.46 17.89
C PRO A 253 -37.40 55.32 18.88
N LEU A 254 -36.48 54.35 18.92
CA LEU A 254 -36.55 53.17 19.79
C LEU A 254 -36.53 53.60 21.26
N THR A 255 -37.38 52.97 22.05
CA THR A 255 -37.44 53.16 23.50
C THR A 255 -36.20 52.52 24.15
N HIS A 256 -35.72 53.03 25.29
CA HIS A 256 -34.55 52.45 26.00
C HIS A 256 -34.70 50.94 26.27
N ALA A 257 -35.91 50.47 26.54
CA ALA A 257 -36.21 49.04 26.72
C ALA A 257 -36.06 48.22 25.43
N GLU A 258 -36.30 48.82 24.25
CA GLU A 258 -36.15 48.16 22.95
C GLU A 258 -34.67 48.13 22.53
N GLN A 259 -33.92 49.18 22.84
CA GLN A 259 -32.46 49.21 22.63
C GLN A 259 -31.76 48.12 23.44
N GLU A 260 -32.18 47.90 24.70
CA GLU A 260 -31.60 46.85 25.54
C GLU A 260 -31.93 45.44 25.00
N ARG A 261 -33.15 45.21 24.50
CA ARG A 261 -33.55 43.95 23.86
C ARG A 261 -32.73 43.65 22.60
N ILE A 262 -32.46 44.67 21.79
CA ILE A 262 -31.63 44.53 20.58
C ILE A 262 -30.18 44.22 20.98
N ARG A 263 -29.65 44.85 22.05
CA ARG A 263 -28.29 44.56 22.53
C ARG A 263 -28.15 43.11 23.00
N ILE A 264 -29.09 42.63 23.81
CA ILE A 264 -29.13 41.24 24.28
C ILE A 264 -29.21 40.25 23.10
N ALA A 265 -30.08 40.52 22.12
CA ALA A 265 -30.20 39.69 20.93
C ALA A 265 -28.91 39.70 20.08
N GLN A 266 -28.17 40.80 20.03
CA GLN A 266 -26.88 40.88 19.34
C GLN A 266 -25.78 40.11 20.10
N GLU A 267 -25.74 40.20 21.42
CA GLU A 267 -24.82 39.41 22.25
C GLU A 267 -25.06 37.90 22.04
N GLN A 268 -26.31 37.45 21.96
CA GLN A 268 -26.66 36.06 21.66
C GLN A 268 -26.23 35.62 20.26
N VAL A 269 -26.37 36.49 19.24
CA VAL A 269 -25.89 36.19 17.88
C VAL A 269 -24.37 36.05 17.84
N ASP A 270 -23.63 36.88 18.57
CA ASP A 270 -22.17 36.81 18.63
C ASP A 270 -21.69 35.56 19.37
N GLU A 271 -22.40 35.14 20.41
CA GLU A 271 -22.15 33.88 21.13
C GLU A 271 -22.35 32.67 20.20
N LEU A 272 -23.49 32.60 19.49
CA LEU A 272 -23.77 31.56 18.50
C LEU A 272 -22.73 31.52 17.37
N LYS A 273 -22.27 32.67 16.88
CA LYS A 273 -21.18 32.75 15.88
C LYS A 273 -19.88 32.16 16.41
N SER A 274 -19.57 32.39 17.68
CA SER A 274 -18.37 31.85 18.32
C SER A 274 -18.45 30.32 18.47
N GLU A 275 -19.64 29.79 18.76
CA GLU A 275 -19.90 28.37 18.95
C GLU A 275 -19.84 27.60 17.63
N ILE A 276 -20.49 28.13 16.58
CA ILE A 276 -20.37 27.62 15.20
C ILE A 276 -18.89 27.58 14.77
N LYS A 277 -18.12 28.63 15.06
CA LYS A 277 -16.68 28.68 14.72
C LYS A 277 -15.85 27.64 15.47
N LYS A 278 -16.20 27.31 16.72
CA LYS A 278 -15.56 26.22 17.48
C LYS A 278 -15.87 24.86 16.86
N LEU A 279 -17.13 24.62 16.47
CA LEU A 279 -17.54 23.37 15.82
C LEU A 279 -16.84 23.17 14.46
N TYR A 280 -16.73 24.21 13.64
CA TYR A 280 -15.95 24.15 12.37
C TYR A 280 -14.47 23.86 12.58
N ARG A 281 -13.85 24.40 13.64
CA ARG A 281 -12.45 24.07 13.98
C ARG A 281 -12.30 22.63 14.42
N GLY A 282 -13.26 22.12 15.18
CA GLY A 282 -13.34 20.71 15.54
C GLY A 282 -13.43 19.83 14.30
N LEU A 283 -14.30 20.16 13.35
CA LEU A 283 -14.46 19.41 12.10
C LEU A 283 -13.18 19.41 11.23
N ASN A 284 -12.48 20.54 11.17
CA ASN A 284 -11.25 20.67 10.36
C ASN A 284 -10.02 20.01 10.99
N SER A 285 -10.01 19.74 12.30
CA SER A 285 -8.89 19.01 12.92
C SER A 285 -8.98 17.49 12.71
N TRP A 286 -10.03 17.02 12.00
CA TRP A 286 -10.27 15.61 11.72
C TRP A 286 -9.79 15.19 10.32
N PHE A 287 -9.40 16.16 9.48
CA PHE A 287 -8.76 15.99 8.17
C PHE A 287 -7.28 16.37 8.25
#